data_AF-A0A1E7FBB4-F1
#
_entry.id   AF-A0A1E7FBB4-F1
#
_cell.length_a   1.000
_cell.length_b   1.000
_cell.length_c   1.000
_cell.angle_alpha   90.00
_cell.angle_beta   90.00
_cell.angle_gamma   90.00
#
_symmetry.space_group_name_H-M   'P 1'
#
loop_
_entity.id
_entity.type
_entity.pdbx_description
1 polymer ?
#
loop_
_entity_poly.entity_id
_entity_poly.type
_entity_poly.pdbx_seq_one_letter_code
_entity_poly.pdbx_strand_id
1 'polypeptide(L)'
;PIAIYLPGLDGFGISAASNQFNDLSKTFEFWRMTVLVEDRSSFQELVQKTVQFIKDITENTSRPVYIIGESFGGMLAAAVALQVDTQQKNKAGKEKEIKKTIDGIVLINPATSFDNSSWDVITPLLTTIGKLTEPPEPIRLGPFKLPSVYSVVGGLVLSAVIPSQKQYKQILDTFMNIESLRDPSRFTETISGFLDTFEITSDFLPPDLLEHRIKNWLFVGSSIVVDSRLKQLDIPSLIVVGEKDNLLSSKNEANRLTKILPQSQKLIVKEAGHFVLDANVNLTEAILYSKLDPLKFAETKKKYDPILDWKLPSDEELNQVFNTSIKQLEDAYSPIYMSTNKEGKRSFGLGDVPNKGPILFVSNHQLLGLDTSFLVAKLFKNGIPVRGLGHPVIFQGANALDGDSFGKNIELGRVPGIEAPPPTNGNNVQNFEKFGAVMVTPKNFYRLMQTGQNALLFPGGVREVFHGKNESYQLFWPEKVDFVRTAARFNATIVPVSAVGMADSFNFLLDSDEVLNLPIIGQRAKDSARNVTAARFDVSNEDELMVAPLVTPSLPSRNYFIFGKPVYTHGIDPKDKELCKEAYLNIQDEMNLGFHQILKAREADTFKDGGPRLAYEKVTGRQAPTFRIEEI
;
A
#
# COMPACT_ATOMS: atom_id res chain seq x y z
N PRO A 1 -9.26 17.11 -22.13
CA PRO A 1 -10.16 15.96 -22.35
C PRO A 1 -11.47 16.20 -21.60
N ILE A 2 -12.61 15.73 -22.12
CA ILE A 2 -13.90 15.81 -21.45
C ILE A 2 -14.16 14.46 -20.78
N ALA A 3 -14.57 14.45 -19.51
CA ALA A 3 -14.98 13.24 -18.81
C ALA A 3 -16.41 13.40 -18.28
N ILE A 4 -17.26 12.42 -18.55
CA ILE A 4 -18.67 12.40 -18.15
C ILE A 4 -18.88 11.25 -17.17
N TYR A 5 -19.22 11.56 -15.93
CA TYR A 5 -19.52 10.57 -14.89
C TYR A 5 -20.99 10.20 -14.87
N LEU A 6 -21.28 8.90 -14.97
CA LEU A 6 -22.60 8.29 -14.87
C LEU A 6 -22.69 7.51 -13.54
N PRO A 7 -23.62 7.88 -12.64
CA PRO A 7 -23.68 7.34 -11.29
C PRO A 7 -24.28 5.92 -11.24
N GLY A 8 -24.09 5.28 -10.08
CA GLY A 8 -24.76 4.03 -9.74
C GLY A 8 -26.27 4.21 -9.49
N LEU A 9 -26.88 3.21 -8.85
CA LEU A 9 -28.32 3.21 -8.58
C LEU A 9 -28.77 4.37 -7.70
N ASP A 10 -27.90 4.98 -6.90
CA ASP A 10 -28.21 6.14 -6.08
C ASP A 10 -28.49 7.40 -6.91
N GLY A 11 -27.97 7.46 -8.15
CA GLY A 11 -28.18 8.58 -9.06
C GLY A 11 -27.30 9.80 -8.77
N PHE A 12 -26.37 9.74 -7.81
CA PHE A 12 -25.49 10.85 -7.42
C PHE A 12 -23.99 10.55 -7.58
N GLY A 13 -23.58 9.28 -7.43
CA GLY A 13 -22.18 8.85 -7.37
C GLY A 13 -21.58 9.02 -5.98
N ILE A 14 -22.32 8.61 -4.95
CA ILE A 14 -21.92 8.80 -3.53
C ILE A 14 -20.54 8.22 -3.20
N SER A 15 -20.15 7.12 -3.85
CA SER A 15 -18.85 6.47 -3.61
C SER A 15 -17.68 7.29 -4.13
N ALA A 16 -17.87 7.97 -5.27
CA ALA A 16 -16.86 8.77 -5.94
C ALA A 16 -16.81 10.21 -5.43
N ALA A 17 -17.91 10.70 -4.85
CA ALA A 17 -18.08 12.10 -4.45
C ALA A 17 -16.99 12.60 -3.50
N SER A 18 -16.60 11.78 -2.53
CA SER A 18 -15.70 12.19 -1.47
C SER A 18 -14.22 12.13 -1.86
N ASN A 19 -13.85 11.27 -2.82
CA ASN A 19 -12.43 10.98 -3.11
C ASN A 19 -12.00 11.27 -4.55
N GLN A 20 -12.91 11.24 -5.52
CA GLN A 20 -12.53 11.21 -6.95
C GLN A 20 -12.81 12.53 -7.68
N PHE A 21 -13.95 13.18 -7.44
CA PHE A 21 -14.41 14.29 -8.29
C PHE A 21 -13.49 15.52 -8.25
N ASN A 22 -12.91 15.83 -7.09
CA ASN A 22 -11.96 16.94 -6.96
C ASN A 22 -10.67 16.72 -7.76
N ASP A 23 -10.22 15.47 -7.92
CA ASP A 23 -9.01 15.16 -8.68
C ASP A 23 -9.30 15.05 -10.19
N LEU A 24 -10.42 14.39 -10.53
CA LEU A 24 -10.89 14.29 -11.92
C LEU A 24 -11.12 15.67 -12.53
N SER A 25 -11.74 16.60 -11.80
CA SER A 25 -12.01 17.97 -12.27
C SER A 25 -10.76 18.84 -12.46
N LYS A 26 -9.62 18.48 -11.85
CA LYS A 26 -8.33 19.16 -12.11
C LYS A 26 -7.69 18.71 -13.43
N THR A 27 -8.03 17.51 -13.90
CA THR A 27 -7.42 16.87 -15.07
C THR A 27 -8.33 16.91 -16.31
N PHE A 28 -9.64 16.85 -16.09
CA PHE A 28 -10.66 16.80 -17.12
C PHE A 28 -11.61 18.00 -17.01
N GLU A 29 -12.18 18.41 -18.14
CA GLU A 29 -13.48 19.09 -18.09
C GLU A 29 -14.51 18.05 -17.65
N PHE A 30 -14.85 18.08 -16.35
CA PHE A 30 -15.59 17.03 -15.68
C PHE A 30 -17.08 17.39 -15.58
N TRP A 31 -17.92 16.54 -16.18
CA TRP A 31 -19.37 16.63 -16.11
C TRP A 31 -19.90 15.44 -15.32
N ARG A 32 -20.80 15.68 -14.37
CA ARG A 32 -21.43 14.63 -13.57
C ARG A 32 -22.93 14.61 -13.84
N MET A 33 -23.45 13.43 -14.18
CA MET A 33 -24.88 13.19 -14.24
C MET A 33 -25.45 13.02 -12.82
N THR A 34 -26.60 13.64 -12.58
CA THR A 34 -27.40 13.41 -11.37
C THR A 34 -28.81 13.05 -11.78
N VAL A 35 -29.36 11.98 -11.19
CA VAL A 35 -30.74 11.53 -11.38
C VAL A 35 -31.50 11.71 -10.08
N LEU A 36 -32.39 12.70 -10.06
CA LEU A 36 -33.13 13.09 -8.87
C LEU A 36 -34.05 11.95 -8.37
N VAL A 37 -34.42 12.03 -7.10
CA VAL A 37 -35.23 11.00 -6.41
C VAL A 37 -36.63 10.90 -7.01
N GLU A 38 -37.15 11.99 -7.58
CA GLU A 38 -38.45 12.07 -8.25
C GLU A 38 -38.39 11.58 -9.71
N ASP A 39 -37.20 11.45 -10.29
CA ASP A 39 -37.04 11.04 -11.69
C ASP A 39 -37.38 9.55 -11.84
N ARG A 40 -38.34 9.27 -12.73
CA ARG A 40 -38.81 7.92 -13.10
C ARG A 40 -38.51 7.59 -14.56
N SER A 41 -37.53 8.26 -15.17
CA SER A 41 -37.07 8.00 -16.53
C SER A 41 -36.71 6.52 -16.68
N SER A 42 -37.14 5.91 -17.77
CA SER A 42 -36.72 4.58 -18.19
C SER A 42 -35.24 4.53 -18.56
N PHE A 43 -34.65 3.33 -18.60
CA PHE A 43 -33.28 3.13 -19.10
C PHE A 43 -33.04 3.79 -20.47
N GLN A 44 -34.00 3.64 -21.38
CA GLN A 44 -33.90 4.15 -22.74
C GLN A 44 -33.91 5.69 -22.80
N GLU A 45 -34.70 6.33 -21.94
CA GLU A 45 -34.73 7.80 -21.83
C GLU A 45 -33.42 8.33 -21.26
N LEU A 46 -32.83 7.65 -20.26
CA LEU A 46 -31.53 8.03 -19.70
C LEU A 46 -30.42 7.90 -20.76
N VAL A 47 -30.44 6.82 -21.54
CA VAL A 47 -29.53 6.63 -22.68
C VAL A 47 -29.69 7.77 -23.69
N GLN A 48 -30.92 8.09 -24.10
CA GLN A 48 -31.19 9.15 -25.07
C GLN A 48 -30.76 10.55 -24.57
N LYS A 49 -31.11 10.90 -23.32
CA LYS A 49 -30.71 12.16 -22.69
C LYS A 49 -29.18 12.30 -22.64
N THR A 50 -28.49 11.22 -22.27
CA THR A 50 -27.01 11.21 -22.21
C THR A 50 -26.39 11.35 -23.59
N VAL A 51 -26.91 10.63 -24.60
CA VAL A 51 -26.45 10.76 -25.99
C VAL A 51 -26.69 12.17 -26.53
N GLN A 52 -27.83 12.78 -26.22
CA GLN A 52 -28.11 14.14 -26.64
C GLN A 52 -27.15 15.13 -25.98
N PHE A 53 -26.94 15.02 -24.66
CA PHE A 53 -25.99 15.84 -23.94
C PHE A 53 -24.57 15.74 -24.52
N ILE A 54 -24.10 14.52 -24.83
CA ILE A 54 -22.79 14.31 -25.48
C ILE A 54 -22.73 15.06 -26.81
N LYS A 55 -23.78 15.00 -27.64
CA LYS A 55 -23.81 15.73 -28.92
C LYS A 55 -23.72 17.23 -28.70
N ASP A 56 -24.50 17.77 -27.77
CA ASP A 56 -24.57 19.20 -27.49
C ASP A 56 -23.21 19.75 -27.05
N ILE A 57 -22.50 19.03 -26.16
CA ILE A 57 -21.18 19.46 -25.70
C ILE A 57 -20.05 19.16 -26.69
N THR A 58 -20.29 18.29 -27.69
CA THR A 58 -19.28 17.91 -28.69
C THR A 58 -19.42 18.62 -30.03
N GLU A 59 -20.54 19.31 -30.28
CA GLU A 59 -20.88 19.92 -31.58
C GLU A 59 -19.76 20.79 -32.15
N ASN A 60 -19.09 21.57 -31.29
CA ASN A 60 -18.07 22.54 -31.70
C ASN A 60 -16.67 22.25 -31.13
N THR A 61 -16.36 21.00 -30.78
CA THR A 61 -15.08 20.64 -30.15
C THR A 61 -14.44 19.38 -30.78
N SER A 62 -13.11 19.35 -30.83
CA SER A 62 -12.30 18.18 -31.18
C SER A 62 -11.66 17.49 -29.97
N ARG A 63 -11.96 17.97 -28.76
CA ARG A 63 -11.44 17.41 -27.51
C ARG A 63 -11.94 15.96 -27.34
N PRO A 64 -11.07 15.05 -26.88
CA PRO A 64 -11.48 13.66 -26.67
C PRO A 64 -12.46 13.53 -25.51
N VAL A 65 -13.42 12.61 -25.64
CA VAL A 65 -14.54 12.41 -24.71
C VAL A 65 -14.50 11.02 -24.09
N TYR A 66 -14.58 10.98 -22.77
CA TYR A 66 -14.56 9.75 -21.98
C TYR A 66 -15.82 9.65 -21.14
N ILE A 67 -16.42 8.46 -21.08
CA ILE A 67 -17.55 8.17 -20.21
C ILE A 67 -17.08 7.29 -19.06
N ILE A 68 -17.32 7.71 -17.84
CA ILE A 68 -16.97 7.02 -16.60
C ILE A 68 -18.27 6.54 -15.97
N GLY A 69 -18.51 5.23 -15.91
CA GLY A 69 -19.75 4.66 -15.39
C GLY A 69 -19.50 3.72 -14.22
N GLU A 70 -20.17 3.96 -13.09
CA GLU A 70 -20.13 3.11 -11.90
C GLU A 70 -21.38 2.26 -11.77
N SER A 71 -21.25 0.95 -11.52
CA SER A 71 -22.37 0.05 -11.26
C SER A 71 -23.41 0.11 -12.38
N PHE A 72 -24.65 0.54 -12.08
CA PHE A 72 -25.66 0.88 -13.08
C PHE A 72 -25.12 1.85 -14.16
N GLY A 73 -24.42 2.90 -13.76
CA GLY A 73 -23.78 3.86 -14.66
C GLY A 73 -22.77 3.23 -15.60
N GLY A 74 -22.12 2.12 -15.22
CA GLY A 74 -21.24 1.35 -16.10
C GLY A 74 -22.02 0.65 -17.22
N MET A 75 -23.18 0.09 -16.89
CA MET A 75 -24.11 -0.47 -17.88
C MET A 75 -24.68 0.63 -18.79
N LEU A 76 -25.05 1.78 -18.21
CA LEU A 76 -25.52 2.94 -18.96
C LEU A 76 -24.45 3.48 -19.92
N ALA A 77 -23.20 3.59 -19.47
CA ALA A 77 -22.05 4.02 -20.29
C ALA A 77 -21.87 3.13 -21.52
N ALA A 78 -21.93 1.80 -21.33
CA ALA A 78 -21.85 0.85 -22.43
C ALA A 78 -23.02 1.01 -23.42
N ALA A 79 -24.25 1.19 -22.93
CA ALA A 79 -25.42 1.39 -23.79
C ALA A 79 -25.36 2.71 -24.59
N VAL A 80 -24.91 3.79 -23.94
CA VAL A 80 -24.68 5.10 -24.58
C VAL A 80 -23.62 4.97 -25.68
N ALA A 81 -22.50 4.31 -25.38
CA ALA A 81 -21.43 4.10 -26.36
C ALA A 81 -21.91 3.29 -27.57
N LEU A 82 -22.69 2.22 -27.34
CA LEU A 82 -23.31 1.43 -28.42
C LEU A 82 -24.26 2.26 -29.28
N GLN A 83 -25.08 3.12 -28.67
CA GLN A 83 -26.02 3.95 -29.43
C GLN A 83 -25.30 5.02 -30.25
N VAL A 84 -24.27 5.66 -29.69
CA VAL A 84 -23.44 6.63 -30.42
C VAL A 84 -22.74 5.96 -31.59
N ASP A 85 -22.07 4.83 -31.36
CA ASP A 85 -21.38 4.06 -32.40
C ASP A 85 -22.33 3.65 -33.55
N THR A 86 -23.54 3.18 -33.21
CA THR A 86 -24.57 2.85 -34.20
C THR A 86 -25.00 4.08 -35.03
N GLN A 87 -25.23 5.22 -34.37
CA GLN A 87 -25.60 6.46 -35.05
C GLN A 87 -24.47 6.97 -35.96
N GLN A 88 -23.21 6.82 -35.55
CA GLN A 88 -22.05 7.19 -36.35
C GLN A 88 -21.89 6.28 -37.57
N LYS A 89 -21.98 4.96 -37.41
CA LYS A 89 -21.94 3.99 -38.51
C LYS A 89 -23.04 4.24 -39.55
N ASN A 90 -24.24 4.62 -39.11
CA ASN A 90 -25.34 4.96 -40.03
C ASN A 90 -25.10 6.27 -40.81
N LYS A 91 -24.38 7.24 -40.21
CA LYS A 91 -23.98 8.48 -40.90
C LYS A 91 -22.80 8.27 -41.84
N ALA A 92 -21.86 7.40 -41.47
CA ALA A 92 -20.64 7.10 -42.21
C ALA A 92 -20.86 6.59 -43.64
N GLY A 93 -22.00 5.95 -43.91
CA GLY A 93 -22.39 5.61 -45.29
C GLY A 93 -22.50 6.81 -46.24
N LYS A 94 -22.33 8.05 -45.75
CA LYS A 94 -22.43 9.31 -46.50
C LYS A 94 -21.15 10.18 -46.48
N GLU A 95 -20.12 9.86 -45.68
CA GLU A 95 -18.92 10.71 -45.51
C GLU A 95 -17.61 9.89 -45.49
N LYS A 96 -16.50 10.47 -45.98
CA LYS A 96 -15.20 9.77 -46.18
C LYS A 96 -14.34 9.61 -44.92
N GLU A 97 -14.66 10.30 -43.82
CA GLU A 97 -13.87 10.23 -42.59
C GLU A 97 -14.79 10.40 -41.35
N ILE A 98 -14.86 9.38 -40.50
CA ILE A 98 -15.72 9.39 -39.30
C ILE A 98 -14.88 9.79 -38.09
N LYS A 99 -15.15 10.97 -37.54
CA LYS A 99 -14.60 11.37 -36.24
C LYS A 99 -15.32 10.59 -35.14
N LYS A 100 -14.60 9.82 -34.31
CA LYS A 100 -15.19 9.15 -33.12
C LYS A 100 -15.72 10.23 -32.16
N THR A 101 -16.95 10.06 -31.66
CA THR A 101 -17.57 10.99 -30.69
C THR A 101 -17.18 10.62 -29.26
N ILE A 102 -16.87 9.35 -29.01
CA ILE A 102 -16.40 8.84 -27.72
C ILE A 102 -15.04 8.18 -27.95
N ASP A 103 -14.04 8.60 -27.18
CA ASP A 103 -12.65 8.14 -27.30
C ASP A 103 -12.33 7.01 -26.33
N GLY A 104 -13.12 6.85 -25.25
CA GLY A 104 -13.02 5.69 -24.39
C GLY A 104 -14.07 5.63 -23.28
N ILE A 105 -14.15 4.48 -22.63
CA ILE A 105 -15.04 4.27 -21.48
C ILE A 105 -14.30 3.70 -20.28
N VAL A 106 -14.74 4.08 -19.09
CA VAL A 106 -14.29 3.53 -17.82
C VAL A 106 -15.48 2.86 -17.15
N LEU A 107 -15.38 1.56 -16.90
CA LEU A 107 -16.44 0.73 -16.34
C LEU A 107 -16.05 0.30 -14.94
N ILE A 108 -16.74 0.83 -13.93
CA ILE A 108 -16.39 0.64 -12.52
C ILE A 108 -17.43 -0.27 -11.87
N ASN A 109 -17.02 -1.44 -11.39
CA ASN A 109 -17.92 -2.50 -10.89
C ASN A 109 -19.23 -2.60 -11.70
N PRO A 110 -19.16 -2.72 -13.04
CA PRO A 110 -20.31 -2.49 -13.90
C PRO A 110 -21.41 -3.54 -13.69
N ALA A 111 -22.67 -3.10 -13.68
CA ALA A 111 -23.83 -3.99 -13.53
C ALA A 111 -24.17 -4.81 -14.78
N THR A 112 -23.28 -4.89 -15.77
CA THR A 112 -23.52 -5.58 -17.04
C THR A 112 -23.68 -7.10 -16.93
N SER A 113 -23.36 -7.70 -15.78
CA SER A 113 -23.64 -9.10 -15.43
C SER A 113 -24.78 -9.28 -14.44
N PHE A 114 -25.65 -8.28 -14.26
CA PHE A 114 -26.70 -8.33 -13.23
C PHE A 114 -27.52 -9.62 -13.23
N ASP A 115 -27.86 -10.17 -14.40
CA ASP A 115 -28.65 -11.41 -14.51
C ASP A 115 -27.90 -12.66 -13.97
N ASN A 116 -26.57 -12.59 -13.86
CA ASN A 116 -25.68 -13.63 -13.36
C ASN A 116 -25.18 -13.34 -11.92
N SER A 117 -25.69 -12.30 -11.27
CA SER A 117 -25.31 -11.92 -9.91
C SER A 117 -25.87 -12.89 -8.86
N SER A 118 -25.33 -12.81 -7.63
CA SER A 118 -25.75 -13.66 -6.51
C SER A 118 -27.20 -13.40 -6.12
N TRP A 119 -28.14 -14.21 -6.63
CA TRP A 119 -29.55 -14.16 -6.29
C TRP A 119 -29.83 -14.37 -4.80
N ASP A 120 -28.93 -15.02 -4.07
CA ASP A 120 -29.01 -15.15 -2.61
C ASP A 120 -28.94 -13.80 -1.87
N VAL A 121 -28.33 -12.78 -2.49
CA VAL A 121 -28.26 -11.41 -1.96
C VAL A 121 -29.39 -10.54 -2.51
N ILE A 122 -29.70 -10.68 -3.79
CA ILE A 122 -30.71 -9.85 -4.49
C ILE A 122 -32.15 -10.27 -4.12
N THR A 123 -32.42 -11.55 -3.91
CA THR A 123 -33.77 -12.07 -3.62
C THR A 123 -34.32 -11.56 -2.28
N PRO A 124 -33.57 -11.60 -1.16
CA PRO A 124 -34.00 -10.98 0.09
C PRO A 124 -34.32 -9.49 -0.08
N LEU A 125 -33.48 -8.73 -0.79
CA LEU A 125 -33.70 -7.30 -1.07
C LEU A 125 -35.03 -7.07 -1.82
N LEU A 126 -35.27 -7.81 -2.91
CA LEU A 126 -36.51 -7.71 -3.70
C LEU A 126 -37.77 -8.14 -2.93
N THR A 127 -37.68 -9.21 -2.14
CA THR A 127 -38.81 -9.71 -1.34
C THR A 127 -39.14 -8.78 -0.17
N THR A 128 -38.16 -8.08 0.40
CA THR A 128 -38.36 -7.07 1.43
C THR A 128 -38.98 -5.80 0.84
N ILE A 129 -38.53 -5.32 -0.32
CA ILE A 129 -39.15 -4.21 -1.06
C ILE A 129 -40.65 -4.48 -1.32
N GLY A 130 -40.98 -5.67 -1.83
CA GLY A 130 -42.37 -6.06 -2.12
C GLY A 130 -43.25 -6.26 -0.88
N LYS A 131 -42.67 -6.37 0.33
CA LYS A 131 -43.40 -6.46 1.61
C LYS A 131 -43.52 -5.12 2.36
N LEU A 132 -42.84 -4.08 1.89
CA LEU A 132 -42.74 -2.77 2.55
C LEU A 132 -43.45 -1.64 1.78
N THR A 133 -44.33 -2.00 0.84
CA THR A 133 -45.21 -1.06 0.12
C THR A 133 -46.34 -0.50 1.01
N GLU A 134 -46.45 -0.93 2.27
CA GLU A 134 -47.21 -0.22 3.30
C GLU A 134 -46.26 0.76 4.01
N PRO A 135 -46.63 2.07 4.14
CA PRO A 135 -45.72 3.06 4.70
C PRO A 135 -45.40 2.68 6.16
N PRO A 136 -44.13 2.47 6.54
CA PRO A 136 -43.82 2.29 7.93
C PRO A 136 -43.96 3.67 8.59
N GLU A 137 -45.02 3.88 9.37
CA GLU A 137 -44.97 4.98 10.32
C GLU A 137 -43.71 4.79 11.18
N PRO A 138 -42.86 5.82 11.32
CA PRO A 138 -41.68 5.71 12.16
C PRO A 138 -42.16 5.39 13.59
N ILE A 139 -41.73 4.25 14.13
CA ILE A 139 -42.06 3.87 15.50
C ILE A 139 -41.40 4.92 16.42
N ARG A 140 -42.22 5.79 17.00
CA ARG A 140 -41.77 6.79 17.97
C ARG A 140 -41.76 6.18 19.37
N LEU A 141 -40.57 6.00 19.93
CA LEU A 141 -40.40 5.59 21.32
C LEU A 141 -39.90 6.80 22.12
N GLY A 142 -40.83 7.59 22.69
CA GLY A 142 -40.46 8.85 23.34
C GLY A 142 -39.82 9.84 22.34
N PRO A 143 -38.64 10.43 22.63
CA PRO A 143 -37.97 11.35 21.71
C PRO A 143 -37.27 10.66 20.52
N PHE A 144 -37.27 9.33 20.46
CA PHE A 144 -36.51 8.56 19.47
C PHE A 144 -37.39 8.17 18.27
N LYS A 145 -36.91 8.44 17.05
CA LYS A 145 -37.47 7.95 15.78
C LYS A 145 -36.70 6.68 15.40
N LEU A 146 -37.34 5.51 15.50
CA LEU A 146 -36.68 4.26 15.12
C LEU A 146 -36.57 4.15 13.59
N PRO A 147 -35.43 3.67 13.04
CA PRO A 147 -35.26 3.47 11.60
C PRO A 147 -36.29 2.47 11.08
N SER A 148 -36.75 2.69 9.84
CA SER A 148 -37.68 1.75 9.19
C SER A 148 -37.04 0.37 9.06
N VAL A 149 -37.86 -0.69 9.09
CA VAL A 149 -37.39 -2.06 8.83
C VAL A 149 -36.63 -2.14 7.49
N TYR A 150 -37.03 -1.32 6.49
CA TYR A 150 -36.29 -1.14 5.24
C TYR A 150 -34.85 -0.66 5.45
N SER A 151 -34.67 0.45 6.17
CA SER A 151 -33.34 1.04 6.42
C SER A 151 -32.43 0.12 7.23
N VAL A 152 -32.98 -0.63 8.19
CA VAL A 152 -32.23 -1.63 8.97
C VAL A 152 -31.83 -2.82 8.11
N VAL A 153 -32.74 -3.36 7.29
CA VAL A 153 -32.44 -4.50 6.41
C VAL A 153 -31.51 -4.09 5.26
N GLY A 154 -31.74 -2.94 4.62
CA GLY A 154 -30.87 -2.38 3.59
C GLY A 154 -29.46 -2.12 4.13
N GLY A 155 -29.37 -1.58 5.35
CA GLY A 155 -28.12 -1.41 6.08
C GLY A 155 -27.38 -2.72 6.37
N LEU A 156 -28.10 -3.76 6.81
CA LEU A 156 -27.53 -5.08 7.07
C LEU A 156 -27.06 -5.78 5.79
N VAL A 157 -27.82 -5.67 4.69
CA VAL A 157 -27.43 -6.22 3.37
C VAL A 157 -26.21 -5.49 2.81
N LEU A 158 -26.18 -4.15 2.89
CA LEU A 158 -24.99 -3.36 2.54
C LEU A 158 -23.79 -3.75 3.41
N SER A 159 -23.99 -4.00 4.71
CA SER A 159 -22.91 -4.45 5.61
C SER A 159 -22.39 -5.85 5.27
N ALA A 160 -23.26 -6.75 4.79
CA ALA A 160 -22.90 -8.12 4.42
C ALA A 160 -22.12 -8.21 3.10
N VAL A 161 -22.24 -7.21 2.21
CA VAL A 161 -21.46 -7.13 0.95
C VAL A 161 -20.17 -6.32 1.09
N ILE A 162 -19.91 -5.73 2.26
CA ILE A 162 -18.66 -5.03 2.58
C ILE A 162 -17.68 -6.04 3.21
N PRO A 163 -16.62 -6.45 2.50
CA PRO A 163 -15.74 -7.54 2.95
C PRO A 163 -14.79 -7.14 4.09
N SER A 164 -14.67 -5.85 4.41
CA SER A 164 -13.68 -5.30 5.34
C SER A 164 -14.28 -4.36 6.38
N GLN A 165 -14.01 -4.63 7.66
CA GLN A 165 -14.30 -3.74 8.79
C GLN A 165 -13.71 -2.32 8.61
N LYS A 166 -12.59 -2.21 7.88
CA LYS A 166 -11.92 -0.93 7.56
C LYS A 166 -12.71 -0.12 6.51
N GLN A 167 -13.25 -0.78 5.50
CA GLN A 167 -14.07 -0.14 4.46
C GLN A 167 -15.45 0.26 5.02
N TYR A 168 -16.02 -0.56 5.91
CA TYR A 168 -17.22 -0.23 6.68
C TYR A 168 -17.03 1.04 7.50
N LYS A 169 -15.92 1.14 8.25
CA LYS A 169 -15.58 2.32 9.06
C LYS A 169 -15.34 3.58 8.22
N GLN A 170 -14.73 3.47 7.03
CA GLN A 170 -14.48 4.63 6.15
C GLN A 170 -15.74 5.16 5.46
N ILE A 171 -16.66 4.26 5.09
CA ILE A 171 -18.00 4.64 4.61
C ILE A 171 -18.71 5.42 5.73
N LEU A 172 -18.71 4.89 6.95
CA LEU A 172 -19.20 5.58 8.14
C LEU A 172 -18.53 6.96 8.36
N ASP A 173 -17.20 7.03 8.32
CA ASP A 173 -16.43 8.28 8.52
C ASP A 173 -16.71 9.34 7.43
N THR A 174 -16.99 8.92 6.20
CA THR A 174 -17.35 9.80 5.08
C THR A 174 -18.71 10.44 5.31
N PHE A 175 -19.67 9.69 5.84
CA PHE A 175 -21.00 10.19 6.22
C PHE A 175 -20.96 11.07 7.48
N MET A 176 -20.09 10.74 8.45
CA MET A 176 -19.93 11.51 9.68
C MET A 176 -19.22 12.87 9.50
N ASN A 177 -18.53 13.09 8.36
CA ASN A 177 -17.79 14.33 8.09
C ASN A 177 -18.61 15.41 7.37
N ILE A 178 -19.92 15.23 7.21
CA ILE A 178 -20.85 16.30 6.84
C ILE A 178 -20.84 17.33 7.98
N GLU A 179 -20.69 18.62 7.64
CA GLU A 179 -20.41 19.74 8.57
C GLU A 179 -21.38 19.87 9.76
N SER A 180 -22.54 19.20 9.74
CA SER A 180 -23.56 19.24 10.79
C SER A 180 -23.27 18.41 12.05
N LEU A 181 -22.19 17.61 12.11
CA LEU A 181 -22.00 16.60 13.17
C LEU A 181 -20.79 16.83 14.13
N ARG A 182 -20.18 18.01 14.16
CA ARG A 182 -18.91 18.26 14.90
C ARG A 182 -19.04 18.84 16.33
N ASP A 183 -20.13 18.60 17.06
CA ASP A 183 -20.30 19.07 18.45
C ASP A 183 -20.19 17.92 19.49
N PRO A 184 -19.19 17.94 20.41
CA PRO A 184 -19.00 16.92 21.45
C PRO A 184 -20.07 16.87 22.56
N SER A 185 -20.99 17.84 22.65
CA SER A 185 -22.07 17.86 23.66
C SER A 185 -23.23 16.88 23.39
N ARG A 186 -23.10 16.09 22.32
CA ARG A 186 -24.20 15.39 21.64
C ARG A 186 -23.99 13.87 21.60
N PHE A 187 -23.59 13.26 22.72
CA PHE A 187 -23.41 11.79 22.83
C PHE A 187 -24.68 10.98 22.50
N THR A 188 -25.87 11.51 22.84
CA THR A 188 -27.18 10.97 22.42
C THR A 188 -27.42 11.10 20.91
N GLU A 189 -26.77 12.07 20.28
CA GLU A 189 -26.79 12.34 18.85
C GLU A 189 -25.77 11.50 18.08
N THR A 190 -24.81 10.88 18.77
CA THR A 190 -23.91 9.86 18.17
C THR A 190 -24.66 8.54 17.93
N ILE A 191 -25.61 8.20 18.82
CA ILE A 191 -26.54 7.08 18.61
C ILE A 191 -27.58 7.45 17.53
N SER A 192 -28.08 8.69 17.50
CA SER A 192 -28.96 9.12 16.42
C SER A 192 -28.23 9.19 15.07
N GLY A 193 -26.99 9.69 15.00
CA GLY A 193 -26.18 9.71 13.77
C GLY A 193 -25.87 8.32 13.21
N PHE A 194 -25.72 7.32 14.10
CA PHE A 194 -25.63 5.91 13.70
C PHE A 194 -26.95 5.37 13.11
N LEU A 195 -28.11 5.89 13.57
CA LEU A 195 -29.44 5.56 13.03
C LEU A 195 -29.76 6.37 11.75
N ASP A 196 -29.34 7.63 11.67
CA ASP A 196 -29.48 8.55 10.52
C ASP A 196 -28.64 8.05 9.32
N THR A 197 -27.49 7.40 9.57
CA THR A 197 -26.68 6.76 8.53
C THR A 197 -27.46 5.70 7.74
N PHE A 198 -28.44 5.03 8.37
CA PHE A 198 -29.32 4.08 7.69
C PHE A 198 -30.51 4.77 7.01
N GLU A 199 -30.89 5.98 7.43
CA GLU A 199 -31.95 6.82 6.86
C GLU A 199 -31.51 7.47 5.53
N ILE A 200 -30.22 7.78 5.35
CA ILE A 200 -29.66 8.35 4.11
C ILE A 200 -29.89 7.42 2.89
N THR A 201 -29.78 6.10 3.06
CA THR A 201 -30.07 5.16 1.97
C THR A 201 -31.53 5.21 1.54
N SER A 202 -32.46 5.46 2.48
CA SER A 202 -33.87 5.69 2.15
C SER A 202 -34.13 7.07 1.54
N ASP A 203 -33.30 8.08 1.83
CA ASP A 203 -33.44 9.41 1.22
C ASP A 203 -33.02 9.43 -0.26
N PHE A 204 -31.98 8.67 -0.63
CA PHE A 204 -31.50 8.58 -2.02
C PHE A 204 -32.13 7.42 -2.82
N LEU A 205 -32.54 6.33 -2.15
CA LEU A 205 -33.15 5.15 -2.74
C LEU A 205 -34.35 4.65 -1.91
N PRO A 206 -35.47 5.40 -1.88
CA PRO A 206 -36.74 4.91 -1.36
C PRO A 206 -37.13 3.55 -1.96
N PRO A 207 -37.88 2.68 -1.24
CA PRO A 207 -38.22 1.34 -1.73
C PRO A 207 -38.89 1.32 -3.11
N ASP A 208 -39.84 2.22 -3.35
CA ASP A 208 -40.54 2.35 -4.63
C ASP A 208 -39.60 2.80 -5.75
N LEU A 209 -38.66 3.70 -5.43
CA LEU A 209 -37.63 4.16 -6.36
C LEU A 209 -36.64 3.04 -6.68
N LEU A 210 -36.17 2.31 -5.68
CA LEU A 210 -35.26 1.19 -5.87
C LEU A 210 -35.92 0.09 -6.71
N GLU A 211 -37.18 -0.24 -6.42
CA GLU A 211 -37.97 -1.16 -7.22
C GLU A 211 -38.06 -0.70 -8.67
N HIS A 212 -38.40 0.58 -8.87
CA HIS A 212 -38.46 1.19 -10.19
C HIS A 212 -37.12 1.10 -10.92
N ARG A 213 -36.01 1.47 -10.28
CA ARG A 213 -34.66 1.46 -10.87
C ARG A 213 -34.20 0.03 -11.18
N ILE A 214 -34.50 -0.96 -10.34
CA ILE A 214 -34.19 -2.36 -10.65
C ILE A 214 -35.01 -2.84 -11.86
N LYS A 215 -36.34 -2.68 -11.82
CA LYS A 215 -37.27 -3.14 -12.87
C LYS A 215 -37.01 -2.46 -14.21
N ASN A 216 -36.87 -1.14 -14.21
CA ASN A 216 -36.86 -0.34 -15.43
C ASN A 216 -35.45 0.05 -15.87
N TRP A 217 -34.42 -0.11 -15.02
CA TRP A 217 -33.03 0.15 -15.40
C TRP A 217 -32.19 -1.11 -15.49
N LEU A 218 -32.06 -1.88 -14.40
CA LEU A 218 -31.14 -3.02 -14.40
C LEU A 218 -31.60 -4.16 -15.30
N PHE A 219 -32.85 -4.63 -15.16
CA PHE A 219 -33.37 -5.70 -16.02
C PHE A 219 -33.46 -5.30 -17.50
N VAL A 220 -33.86 -4.05 -17.75
CA VAL A 220 -33.94 -3.53 -19.13
C VAL A 220 -32.52 -3.41 -19.70
N GLY A 221 -31.60 -2.80 -18.96
CA GLY A 221 -30.24 -2.59 -19.42
C GLY A 221 -29.43 -3.88 -19.58
N SER A 222 -29.60 -4.88 -18.71
CA SER A 222 -28.95 -6.20 -18.87
C SER A 222 -29.39 -6.90 -20.16
N SER A 223 -30.67 -6.79 -20.52
CA SER A 223 -31.21 -7.31 -21.79
C SER A 223 -30.67 -6.58 -23.03
N ILE A 224 -30.24 -5.32 -22.88
CA ILE A 224 -29.73 -4.46 -23.96
C ILE A 224 -28.21 -4.63 -24.13
N VAL A 225 -27.47 -4.74 -23.02
CA VAL A 225 -26.00 -4.73 -22.97
C VAL A 225 -25.46 -6.17 -22.96
N VAL A 226 -25.86 -6.94 -23.97
CA VAL A 226 -25.49 -8.35 -24.14
C VAL A 226 -24.18 -8.51 -24.91
N ASP A 227 -23.51 -9.66 -24.74
CA ASP A 227 -22.24 -10.02 -25.37
C ASP A 227 -22.17 -9.70 -26.86
N SER A 228 -23.22 -10.06 -27.62
CA SER A 228 -23.26 -9.90 -29.08
C SER A 228 -23.20 -8.43 -29.52
N ARG A 229 -23.68 -7.51 -28.69
CA ARG A 229 -23.64 -6.07 -28.95
C ARG A 229 -22.34 -5.47 -28.43
N LEU A 230 -21.91 -5.84 -27.22
CA LEU A 230 -20.65 -5.38 -26.65
C LEU A 230 -19.44 -5.70 -27.54
N LYS A 231 -19.42 -6.87 -28.21
CA LYS A 231 -18.37 -7.23 -29.19
C LYS A 231 -18.24 -6.27 -30.37
N GLN A 232 -19.28 -5.50 -30.67
CA GLN A 232 -19.30 -4.55 -31.78
C GLN A 232 -18.63 -3.21 -31.41
N LEU A 233 -18.38 -3.00 -30.12
CA LEU A 233 -17.84 -1.77 -29.56
C LEU A 233 -16.30 -1.77 -29.66
N ASP A 234 -15.77 -1.09 -30.67
CA ASP A 234 -14.32 -0.92 -30.86
C ASP A 234 -13.84 0.41 -30.25
N ILE A 235 -13.89 0.48 -28.93
CA ILE A 235 -13.43 1.63 -28.15
C ILE A 235 -12.48 1.19 -27.02
N PRO A 236 -11.39 1.93 -26.78
CA PRO A 236 -10.57 1.77 -25.58
C PRO A 236 -11.42 1.76 -24.32
N SER A 237 -11.19 0.76 -23.46
CA SER A 237 -12.00 0.57 -22.25
C SER A 237 -11.12 0.25 -21.04
N LEU A 238 -11.35 0.91 -19.90
CA LEU A 238 -10.73 0.56 -18.62
C LEU A 238 -11.80 0.01 -17.67
N ILE A 239 -11.60 -1.22 -17.18
CA ILE A 239 -12.54 -1.89 -16.27
C ILE A 239 -11.93 -1.90 -14.87
N VAL A 240 -12.49 -1.15 -13.92
CA VAL A 240 -11.99 -1.03 -12.54
C VAL A 240 -12.93 -1.81 -11.62
N VAL A 241 -12.43 -2.84 -10.93
CA VAL A 241 -13.29 -3.69 -10.11
C VAL A 241 -12.70 -4.03 -8.75
N GLY A 242 -13.56 -4.15 -7.75
CA GLY A 242 -13.21 -4.72 -6.45
C GLY A 242 -13.06 -6.23 -6.53
N GLU A 243 -11.99 -6.76 -5.94
CA GLU A 243 -11.74 -8.21 -5.89
C GLU A 243 -12.82 -8.97 -5.11
N LYS A 244 -13.31 -8.37 -4.02
CA LYS A 244 -14.25 -8.97 -3.06
C LYS A 244 -15.66 -8.39 -3.20
N ASP A 245 -16.01 -7.91 -4.38
CA ASP A 245 -17.37 -7.48 -4.69
C ASP A 245 -18.32 -8.69 -4.76
N ASN A 246 -19.00 -8.94 -3.65
CA ASN A 246 -20.00 -10.02 -3.52
C ASN A 246 -21.38 -9.63 -4.06
N LEU A 247 -21.62 -8.38 -4.45
CA LEU A 247 -22.90 -7.92 -4.98
C LEU A 247 -23.06 -8.33 -6.44
N LEU A 248 -22.06 -7.99 -7.27
CA LEU A 248 -22.11 -8.23 -8.71
C LEU A 248 -21.09 -9.26 -9.21
N SER A 249 -20.28 -9.83 -8.30
CA SER A 249 -19.13 -10.67 -8.69
C SER A 249 -18.19 -9.96 -9.68
N SER A 250 -17.88 -8.68 -9.41
CA SER A 250 -17.22 -7.77 -10.37
C SER A 250 -15.87 -8.28 -10.89
N LYS A 251 -15.13 -9.10 -10.13
CA LYS A 251 -13.92 -9.78 -10.62
C LYS A 251 -14.20 -10.71 -11.80
N ASN A 252 -15.25 -11.52 -11.71
CA ASN A 252 -15.68 -12.41 -12.79
C ASN A 252 -16.21 -11.59 -13.97
N GLU A 253 -16.91 -10.50 -13.68
CA GLU A 253 -17.41 -9.62 -14.72
C GLU A 253 -16.29 -8.94 -15.52
N ALA A 254 -15.25 -8.43 -14.85
CA ALA A 254 -14.08 -7.89 -15.54
C ALA A 254 -13.38 -8.95 -16.41
N ASN A 255 -13.35 -10.21 -15.98
CA ASN A 255 -12.82 -11.31 -16.79
C ASN A 255 -13.69 -11.60 -18.02
N ARG A 256 -15.01 -11.47 -17.92
CA ARG A 256 -15.94 -11.61 -19.05
C ARG A 256 -15.79 -10.43 -20.02
N LEU A 257 -15.89 -9.21 -19.53
CA LEU A 257 -15.79 -7.98 -20.33
C LEU A 257 -14.45 -7.88 -21.05
N THR A 258 -13.34 -8.29 -20.42
CA THR A 258 -12.02 -8.27 -21.09
C THR A 258 -11.88 -9.26 -22.25
N LYS A 259 -12.71 -10.30 -22.31
CA LYS A 259 -12.77 -11.22 -23.46
C LYS A 259 -13.69 -10.72 -24.58
N ILE A 260 -14.62 -9.84 -24.25
CA ILE A 260 -15.68 -9.37 -25.15
C ILE A 260 -15.30 -8.03 -25.79
N LEU A 261 -14.74 -7.10 -25.00
CA LEU A 261 -14.33 -5.77 -25.44
C LEU A 261 -12.89 -5.83 -25.96
N PRO A 262 -12.65 -5.67 -27.28
CA PRO A 262 -11.37 -5.98 -27.91
C PRO A 262 -10.21 -5.07 -27.44
N GLN A 263 -10.51 -3.83 -27.05
CA GLN A 263 -9.52 -2.84 -26.62
C GLN A 263 -9.54 -2.56 -25.12
N SER A 264 -10.03 -3.51 -24.32
CA SER A 264 -10.17 -3.32 -22.88
C SER A 264 -8.90 -3.65 -22.08
N GLN A 265 -8.78 -3.00 -20.93
CA GLN A 265 -7.88 -3.34 -19.84
C GLN A 265 -8.67 -3.46 -18.54
N LYS A 266 -8.14 -4.18 -17.55
CA LYS A 266 -8.74 -4.27 -16.22
C LYS A 266 -7.77 -3.88 -15.12
N LEU A 267 -8.30 -3.24 -14.09
CA LEU A 267 -7.67 -2.95 -12.81
C LEU A 267 -8.48 -3.67 -11.73
N ILE A 268 -7.88 -4.65 -11.07
CA ILE A 268 -8.50 -5.36 -9.94
C ILE A 268 -7.93 -4.76 -8.65
N VAL A 269 -8.79 -4.15 -7.85
CA VAL A 269 -8.45 -3.55 -6.56
C VAL A 269 -8.59 -4.62 -5.49
N LYS A 270 -7.44 -5.08 -4.96
CA LYS A 270 -7.39 -6.14 -3.94
C LYS A 270 -8.17 -5.71 -2.70
N GLU A 271 -8.82 -6.68 -2.06
CA GLU A 271 -9.59 -6.50 -0.82
C GLU A 271 -10.81 -5.55 -0.89
N ALA A 272 -11.01 -4.84 -2.00
CA ALA A 272 -12.13 -3.90 -2.17
C ALA A 272 -13.44 -4.61 -2.57
N GLY A 273 -14.56 -4.13 -2.01
CA GLY A 273 -15.92 -4.54 -2.38
C GLY A 273 -16.55 -3.73 -3.52
N HIS A 274 -17.89 -3.60 -3.50
CA HIS A 274 -18.64 -2.90 -4.54
C HIS A 274 -18.38 -1.38 -4.60
N PHE A 275 -18.02 -0.76 -3.47
CA PHE A 275 -17.63 0.66 -3.43
C PHE A 275 -16.12 0.82 -3.62
N VAL A 276 -15.65 0.58 -4.85
CA VAL A 276 -14.20 0.53 -5.16
C VAL A 276 -13.55 1.92 -5.27
N LEU A 277 -14.32 2.99 -5.42
CA LEU A 277 -13.84 4.37 -5.61
C LEU A 277 -13.54 5.12 -4.30
N ASP A 278 -13.06 4.40 -3.29
CA ASP A 278 -12.66 4.97 -2.01
C ASP A 278 -11.25 5.60 -2.07
N ALA A 279 -10.74 6.04 -0.91
CA ALA A 279 -9.44 6.68 -0.80
C ALA A 279 -8.24 5.77 -1.17
N ASN A 280 -8.46 4.45 -1.36
CA ASN A 280 -7.40 3.52 -1.75
C ASN A 280 -7.20 3.46 -3.29
N VAL A 281 -8.03 4.17 -4.06
CA VAL A 281 -7.98 4.21 -5.52
C VAL A 281 -8.00 5.67 -5.98
N ASN A 282 -7.03 6.08 -6.81
CA ASN A 282 -7.12 7.31 -7.58
C ASN A 282 -7.55 6.96 -9.01
N LEU A 283 -8.79 7.32 -9.35
CA LEU A 283 -9.36 7.02 -10.66
C LEU A 283 -8.71 7.82 -11.79
N THR A 284 -8.34 9.09 -11.55
CA THR A 284 -7.63 9.93 -12.52
C THR A 284 -6.34 9.26 -12.96
N GLU A 285 -5.55 8.80 -11.99
CA GLU A 285 -4.28 8.16 -12.22
C GLU A 285 -4.44 6.80 -12.91
N ALA A 286 -5.43 6.01 -12.50
CA ALA A 286 -5.79 4.77 -13.19
C ALA A 286 -6.11 5.01 -14.69
N ILE A 287 -6.81 6.11 -15.01
CA ILE A 287 -7.10 6.48 -16.40
C ILE A 287 -5.82 6.88 -17.14
N LEU A 288 -4.99 7.76 -16.57
CA LEU A 288 -3.76 8.27 -17.19
C LEU A 288 -2.69 7.20 -17.41
N TYR A 289 -2.74 6.09 -16.69
CA TYR A 289 -1.81 4.95 -16.86
C TYR A 289 -2.38 3.79 -17.67
N SER A 290 -3.66 3.88 -18.04
CA SER A 290 -4.29 2.91 -18.93
C SER A 290 -4.03 3.27 -20.39
N LYS A 291 -4.46 2.40 -21.31
CA LYS A 291 -4.51 2.65 -22.75
C LYS A 291 -5.45 3.80 -23.13
N LEU A 292 -6.26 4.30 -22.21
CA LEU A 292 -7.08 5.49 -22.44
C LEU A 292 -6.24 6.76 -22.53
N ASP A 293 -5.14 6.81 -21.78
CA ASP A 293 -4.26 7.96 -21.50
C ASP A 293 -4.51 9.21 -22.38
N PRO A 294 -5.51 10.03 -22.01
CA PRO A 294 -5.92 11.19 -22.82
C PRO A 294 -4.84 12.24 -23.01
N LEU A 295 -3.83 12.23 -22.13
CA LEU A 295 -2.80 13.25 -22.06
C LEU A 295 -1.43 12.73 -22.50
N LYS A 296 -1.32 11.44 -22.88
CA LYS A 296 -0.03 10.76 -23.09
C LYS A 296 0.88 10.91 -21.87
N PHE A 297 0.29 10.90 -20.68
CA PHE A 297 0.96 11.04 -19.41
C PHE A 297 1.98 9.91 -19.16
N ALA A 298 1.64 8.66 -19.48
CA ALA A 298 2.55 7.53 -19.28
C ALA A 298 3.82 7.64 -20.13
N GLU A 299 3.70 8.17 -21.36
CA GLU A 299 4.83 8.38 -22.27
C GLU A 299 5.70 9.58 -21.88
N THR A 300 5.09 10.61 -21.28
CA THR A 300 5.75 11.88 -20.95
C THR A 300 6.30 11.92 -19.52
N LYS A 301 5.87 11.00 -18.63
CA LYS A 301 6.35 10.96 -17.25
C LYS A 301 7.78 10.45 -17.18
N LYS A 302 8.69 11.31 -16.68
CA LYS A 302 10.04 10.89 -16.28
C LYS A 302 9.91 9.74 -15.26
N LYS A 303 10.46 8.57 -15.59
CA LYS A 303 10.55 7.43 -14.66
C LYS A 303 11.30 7.89 -13.40
N TYR A 304 10.69 7.67 -12.23
CA TYR A 304 11.28 8.04 -10.95
C TYR A 304 12.58 7.28 -10.74
N ASP A 305 13.66 8.01 -10.48
CA ASP A 305 14.96 7.45 -10.14
C ASP A 305 15.14 7.44 -8.61
N PRO A 306 15.20 6.27 -7.96
CA PRO A 306 15.24 6.19 -6.49
C PRO A 306 16.50 6.80 -5.87
N ILE A 307 17.55 7.01 -6.67
CA ILE A 307 18.80 7.63 -6.21
C ILE A 307 18.77 9.14 -6.40
N LEU A 308 18.32 9.61 -7.57
CA LEU A 308 18.42 11.02 -7.96
C LEU A 308 17.18 11.84 -7.61
N ASP A 309 15.99 11.22 -7.63
CA ASP A 309 14.72 11.91 -7.45
C ASP A 309 14.18 11.78 -6.00
N TRP A 310 14.79 10.93 -5.16
CA TRP A 310 14.41 10.82 -3.75
C TRP A 310 14.74 12.10 -2.98
N LYS A 311 13.81 12.48 -2.10
CA LYS A 311 13.95 13.59 -1.18
C LYS A 311 13.70 13.11 0.24
N LEU A 312 14.31 13.78 1.19
CA LEU A 312 14.05 13.53 2.60
C LEU A 312 12.55 13.71 2.89
N PRO A 313 11.93 12.82 3.70
CA PRO A 313 10.57 13.04 4.20
C PRO A 313 10.43 14.38 4.92
N SER A 314 9.22 14.93 4.97
CA SER A 314 8.98 16.19 5.68
C SER A 314 9.18 16.00 7.19
N ASP A 315 9.46 17.09 7.91
CA ASP A 315 9.59 17.06 9.37
C ASP A 315 8.32 16.52 10.04
N GLU A 316 7.14 16.79 9.48
CA GLU A 316 5.87 16.26 9.98
C GLU A 316 5.81 14.73 9.85
N GLU A 317 6.21 14.20 8.69
CA GLU A 317 6.26 12.75 8.44
C GLU A 317 7.30 12.05 9.32
N LEU A 318 8.47 12.67 9.49
CA LEU A 318 9.52 12.18 10.39
C LEU A 318 9.03 12.17 11.85
N ASN A 319 8.45 13.29 12.31
CA ASN A 319 7.94 13.43 13.68
C ASN A 319 6.80 12.46 13.96
N GLN A 320 5.90 12.23 13.00
CA GLN A 320 4.84 11.24 13.13
C GLN A 320 5.42 9.86 13.42
N VAL A 321 6.39 9.40 12.62
CA VAL A 321 7.00 8.07 12.79
C VAL A 321 7.88 7.99 14.05
N PHE A 322 8.62 9.05 14.36
CA PHE A 322 9.47 9.10 15.55
C PHE A 322 8.67 9.07 16.84
N ASN A 323 7.51 9.73 16.88
CA ASN A 323 6.67 9.82 18.09
C ASN A 323 5.64 8.68 18.20
N THR A 324 5.55 7.80 17.21
CA THR A 324 4.64 6.64 17.22
C THR A 324 5.43 5.33 17.17
N SER A 325 5.63 4.76 15.99
CA SER A 325 6.19 3.42 15.79
C SER A 325 7.60 3.29 16.35
N ILE A 326 8.46 4.28 16.13
CA ILE A 326 9.83 4.26 16.67
C ILE A 326 9.80 4.46 18.19
N LYS A 327 8.97 5.36 18.71
CA LYS A 327 8.85 5.57 20.16
C LYS A 327 8.41 4.29 20.87
N GLN A 328 7.46 3.54 20.30
CA GLN A 328 7.03 2.24 20.84
C GLN A 328 8.16 1.22 20.88
N LEU A 329 8.99 1.16 19.82
CA LEU A 329 10.17 0.31 19.80
C LEU A 329 11.23 0.78 20.81
N GLU A 330 11.48 2.08 20.91
CA GLU A 330 12.42 2.66 21.87
C GLU A 330 11.98 2.41 23.32
N ASP A 331 10.68 2.51 23.62
CA ASP A 331 10.13 2.21 24.94
C ASP A 331 10.20 0.72 25.26
N ALA A 332 9.89 -0.12 24.27
CA ALA A 332 9.94 -1.57 24.44
C ALA A 332 11.38 -2.06 24.67
N TYR A 333 12.37 -1.57 23.92
CA TYR A 333 13.73 -2.15 23.87
C TYR A 333 14.84 -1.25 24.43
N SER A 334 14.54 0.00 24.81
CA SER A 334 15.46 0.98 25.44
C SER A 334 16.89 0.94 24.88
N PRO A 335 17.07 1.21 23.57
CA PRO A 335 18.35 1.04 22.92
C PRO A 335 19.41 2.00 23.48
N ILE A 336 20.62 1.48 23.70
CA ILE A 336 21.81 2.24 24.08
C ILE A 336 22.72 2.39 22.86
N TYR A 337 23.13 3.62 22.59
CA TYR A 337 24.01 3.94 21.48
C TYR A 337 25.33 4.46 22.01
N MET A 338 26.42 4.02 21.38
CA MET A 338 27.78 4.42 21.71
C MET A 338 28.53 4.68 20.40
N SER A 339 29.50 5.59 20.43
CA SER A 339 30.36 5.90 19.29
C SER A 339 31.83 5.89 19.69
N THR A 340 32.68 5.55 18.73
CA THR A 340 34.13 5.41 18.92
C THR A 340 34.84 6.47 18.10
N ASN A 341 35.70 7.26 18.76
CA ASN A 341 36.48 8.29 18.08
C ASN A 341 37.70 7.70 17.32
N LYS A 342 38.45 8.56 16.62
CA LYS A 342 39.63 8.14 15.84
C LYS A 342 40.76 7.55 16.69
N GLU A 343 40.84 7.90 17.97
CA GLU A 343 41.79 7.33 18.93
C GLU A 343 41.34 5.97 19.50
N GLY A 344 40.10 5.53 19.21
CA GLY A 344 39.53 4.29 19.76
C GLY A 344 38.82 4.45 21.11
N LYS A 345 38.64 5.69 21.59
CA LYS A 345 37.90 5.97 22.83
C LYS A 345 36.39 5.99 22.57
N ARG A 346 35.62 5.36 23.45
CA ARG A 346 34.16 5.29 23.37
C ARG A 346 33.46 6.35 24.21
N SER A 347 32.30 6.77 23.73
CA SER A 347 31.37 7.67 24.42
C SER A 347 29.92 7.24 24.16
N PHE A 348 29.01 7.60 25.07
CA PHE A 348 27.58 7.41 24.83
C PHE A 348 27.07 8.40 23.76
N GLY A 349 26.15 7.94 22.92
CA GLY A 349 25.59 8.71 21.82
C GLY A 349 26.33 8.48 20.49
N LEU A 350 26.14 9.42 19.56
CA LEU A 350 26.71 9.40 18.21
C LEU A 350 27.72 10.54 18.02
N GLY A 351 28.21 11.15 19.11
CA GLY A 351 29.02 12.36 19.06
C GLY A 351 30.34 12.20 18.30
N ASP A 352 30.86 10.97 18.24
CA ASP A 352 32.10 10.64 17.53
C ASP A 352 31.86 10.09 16.11
N VAL A 353 30.60 9.94 15.67
CA VAL A 353 30.28 9.47 14.32
C VAL A 353 30.59 10.58 13.30
N PRO A 354 31.35 10.30 12.22
CA PRO A 354 31.59 11.26 11.15
C PRO A 354 30.29 11.82 10.55
N ASN A 355 30.32 13.05 10.06
CA ASN A 355 29.17 13.71 9.44
C ASN A 355 29.49 14.35 8.07
N LYS A 356 30.62 13.98 7.45
CA LYS A 356 31.10 14.51 6.17
C LYS A 356 31.37 13.40 5.16
N GLY A 357 31.05 13.68 3.90
CA GLY A 357 31.23 12.76 2.77
C GLY A 357 30.18 11.64 2.75
N PRO A 358 30.20 10.76 1.74
CA PRO A 358 29.41 9.55 1.79
C PRO A 358 29.92 8.65 2.92
N ILE A 359 29.03 8.27 3.82
CA ILE A 359 29.33 7.32 4.90
C ILE A 359 28.64 6.00 4.59
N LEU A 360 29.39 4.91 4.66
CA LEU A 360 28.86 3.56 4.60
C LEU A 360 28.82 2.99 6.01
N PHE A 361 27.62 2.90 6.58
CA PHE A 361 27.39 2.16 7.82
C PHE A 361 27.31 0.68 7.48
N VAL A 362 28.16 -0.13 8.13
CA VAL A 362 28.20 -1.58 7.94
C VAL A 362 27.83 -2.24 9.26
N SER A 363 26.69 -2.90 9.30
CA SER A 363 26.16 -3.51 10.52
C SER A 363 25.93 -5.01 10.35
N ASN A 364 25.92 -5.75 11.45
CA ASN A 364 25.33 -7.08 11.48
C ASN A 364 23.81 -6.93 11.57
N HIS A 365 23.08 -7.82 10.92
CA HIS A 365 21.65 -7.92 11.17
C HIS A 365 21.39 -8.56 12.54
N GLN A 366 20.27 -8.19 13.13
CA GLN A 366 19.71 -8.88 14.27
C GLN A 366 18.53 -9.75 13.85
N LEU A 367 18.06 -10.62 14.75
CA LEU A 367 16.97 -11.55 14.50
C LEU A 367 15.74 -10.80 13.96
N LEU A 368 15.20 -11.28 12.83
CA LEU A 368 14.07 -10.69 12.10
C LEU A 368 14.31 -9.25 11.56
N GLY A 369 15.54 -8.73 11.59
CA GLY A 369 15.91 -7.45 10.99
C GLY A 369 15.38 -6.20 11.72
N LEU A 370 14.93 -6.36 12.97
CA LEU A 370 14.32 -5.29 13.78
C LEU A 370 15.32 -4.17 14.16
N ASP A 371 16.61 -4.47 14.11
CA ASP A 371 17.73 -3.51 14.27
C ASP A 371 17.70 -2.36 13.27
N THR A 372 17.23 -2.62 12.05
CA THR A 372 17.22 -1.64 10.95
C THR A 372 16.45 -0.38 11.35
N SER A 373 15.30 -0.54 12.02
CA SER A 373 14.46 0.59 12.44
C SER A 373 15.15 1.46 13.49
N PHE A 374 15.89 0.86 14.42
CA PHE A 374 16.65 1.60 15.44
C PHE A 374 17.79 2.40 14.83
N LEU A 375 18.59 1.77 13.96
CA LEU A 375 19.73 2.41 13.32
C LEU A 375 19.30 3.57 12.43
N VAL A 376 18.33 3.35 11.54
CA VAL A 376 17.83 4.37 10.63
C VAL A 376 17.25 5.54 11.43
N ALA A 377 16.37 5.28 12.40
CA ALA A 377 15.77 6.36 13.18
C ALA A 377 16.80 7.13 13.99
N LYS A 378 17.78 6.45 14.61
CA LYS A 378 18.83 7.12 15.38
C LYS A 378 19.70 8.01 14.50
N LEU A 379 20.11 7.54 13.33
CA LEU A 379 20.90 8.33 12.38
C LEU A 379 20.13 9.54 11.87
N PHE A 380 18.85 9.39 11.50
CA PHE A 380 18.00 10.51 11.09
C PHE A 380 17.83 11.54 12.23
N LYS A 381 17.56 11.11 13.47
CA LYS A 381 17.46 12.00 14.64
C LYS A 381 18.75 12.78 14.93
N ASN A 382 19.89 12.35 14.39
CA ASN A 382 21.19 13.02 14.52
C ASN A 382 21.60 13.76 13.24
N GLY A 383 20.68 13.98 12.29
CA GLY A 383 20.95 14.73 11.06
C GLY A 383 21.78 13.96 10.03
N ILE A 384 21.83 12.63 10.13
CA ILE A 384 22.54 11.74 9.21
C ILE A 384 21.51 10.89 8.46
N PRO A 385 20.84 11.42 7.41
CA PRO A 385 19.94 10.61 6.61
C PRO A 385 20.72 9.50 5.92
N VAL A 386 20.21 8.27 6.02
CA VAL A 386 20.88 7.06 5.52
C VAL A 386 19.96 6.28 4.59
N ARG A 387 20.54 5.72 3.52
CA ARG A 387 19.84 4.96 2.49
C ARG A 387 20.05 3.46 2.74
N GLY A 388 19.03 2.77 3.24
CA GLY A 388 19.10 1.33 3.52
C GLY A 388 19.16 0.49 2.24
N LEU A 389 20.11 -0.44 2.16
CA LEU A 389 20.21 -1.40 1.05
C LEU A 389 19.44 -2.68 1.40
N GLY A 390 18.22 -2.80 0.90
CA GLY A 390 17.28 -3.87 1.29
C GLY A 390 17.15 -5.01 0.27
N HIS A 391 16.82 -6.20 0.75
CA HIS A 391 16.50 -7.36 -0.09
C HIS A 391 15.22 -7.11 -0.94
N PRO A 392 15.14 -7.54 -2.22
CA PRO A 392 13.97 -7.29 -3.08
C PRO A 392 12.61 -7.63 -2.44
N VAL A 393 12.56 -8.68 -1.62
CA VAL A 393 11.36 -9.15 -0.89
C VAL A 393 10.67 -8.04 -0.08
N ILE A 394 11.41 -7.11 0.53
CA ILE A 394 10.82 -6.06 1.39
C ILE A 394 10.14 -4.96 0.57
N PHE A 395 10.45 -4.86 -0.72
CA PHE A 395 9.84 -3.92 -1.67
C PHE A 395 8.62 -4.54 -2.39
N GLN A 396 8.49 -5.86 -2.35
CA GLN A 396 7.41 -6.61 -3.00
C GLN A 396 6.24 -6.93 -2.05
N GLY A 397 6.43 -6.74 -0.73
CA GLY A 397 5.42 -7.00 0.30
C GLY A 397 5.18 -8.50 0.57
N ALA A 398 4.23 -8.82 1.45
CA ALA A 398 3.95 -10.18 1.93
C ALA A 398 3.62 -11.21 0.82
N ASN A 399 3.30 -10.76 -0.40
CA ASN A 399 2.99 -11.61 -1.55
C ASN A 399 4.21 -12.32 -2.16
N ALA A 400 5.45 -11.97 -1.76
CA ALA A 400 6.66 -12.58 -2.30
C ALA A 400 6.97 -13.99 -1.77
N LEU A 401 6.33 -14.42 -0.67
CA LEU A 401 6.54 -15.73 -0.05
C LEU A 401 5.53 -16.81 -0.50
N ASP A 402 4.49 -16.44 -1.24
CA ASP A 402 3.38 -17.35 -1.61
C ASP A 402 3.55 -18.07 -2.95
N GLY A 403 4.73 -18.00 -3.59
CA GLY A 403 5.09 -18.86 -4.74
C GLY A 403 4.28 -18.65 -6.03
N ASP A 404 3.20 -17.87 -6.01
CA ASP A 404 2.37 -17.56 -7.18
C ASP A 404 2.95 -16.35 -7.94
N SER A 405 4.12 -16.58 -8.55
CA SER A 405 4.73 -15.63 -9.49
C SER A 405 3.94 -15.60 -10.80
N PHE A 406 2.82 -14.89 -10.82
CA PHE A 406 2.29 -14.33 -12.06
C PHE A 406 2.83 -12.93 -12.29
N GLY A 407 3.80 -12.87 -13.20
CA GLY A 407 3.90 -11.76 -14.14
C GLY A 407 5.15 -10.91 -14.01
N LYS A 408 5.88 -10.82 -15.13
CA LYS A 408 6.66 -9.64 -15.48
C LYS A 408 5.84 -8.38 -15.22
N ASN A 409 6.02 -7.74 -14.07
CA ASN A 409 5.75 -6.31 -13.87
C ASN A 409 7.10 -5.60 -13.77
N ILE A 410 7.92 -5.80 -14.79
CA ILE A 410 8.97 -4.84 -15.15
C ILE A 410 8.20 -3.70 -15.81
N GLU A 411 8.34 -2.50 -15.25
CA GLU A 411 7.57 -1.28 -15.54
C GLU A 411 6.25 -1.16 -14.79
N LEU A 412 6.33 -0.79 -13.51
CA LEU A 412 5.42 0.18 -12.90
C LEU A 412 6.09 0.72 -11.63
N GLY A 413 7.06 1.61 -11.85
CA GLY A 413 7.33 2.64 -10.84
C GLY A 413 6.04 3.46 -10.73
N ARG A 414 5.35 3.33 -9.59
CA ARG A 414 4.09 4.02 -9.29
C ARG A 414 2.95 3.67 -10.27
N VAL A 415 2.19 2.62 -9.97
CA VAL A 415 0.76 2.64 -10.31
C VAL A 415 0.16 3.70 -9.40
N PRO A 416 -0.35 4.79 -9.93
CA PRO A 416 -0.77 5.89 -9.09
C PRO A 416 -2.24 5.68 -8.73
N GLY A 417 -2.51 5.95 -7.45
CA GLY A 417 -3.58 5.36 -6.65
C GLY A 417 -3.40 5.62 -5.16
N ILE A 418 -2.16 5.55 -4.65
CA ILE A 418 -1.80 5.98 -3.29
C ILE A 418 -0.31 6.43 -3.21
N GLU A 419 -0.07 7.71 -2.94
CA GLU A 419 0.86 8.22 -1.91
C GLU A 419 0.02 9.32 -1.19
N ALA A 420 -0.72 9.02 -0.12
CA ALA A 420 -0.23 8.91 1.25
C ALA A 420 -0.97 7.79 2.02
N PRO A 421 -0.34 7.14 3.01
CA PRO A 421 -0.98 6.08 3.76
C PRO A 421 -2.15 6.64 4.61
N PRO A 422 -3.27 5.91 4.78
CA PRO A 422 -4.20 6.23 5.86
C PRO A 422 -3.46 6.07 7.20
N PRO A 423 -3.81 6.83 8.25
CA PRO A 423 -3.29 6.60 9.58
C PRO A 423 -3.70 5.17 10.00
N THR A 424 -2.74 4.24 9.94
CA THR A 424 -2.95 2.89 10.44
C THR A 424 -2.79 2.95 11.96
N ASN A 425 -3.91 3.12 12.65
CA ASN A 425 -4.01 2.60 14.00
C ASN A 425 -3.91 1.07 13.91
N GLY A 426 -2.73 0.54 14.24
CA GLY A 426 -2.49 -0.88 14.48
C GLY A 426 -1.72 -1.59 13.37
N ASN A 427 -0.41 -1.73 13.58
CA ASN A 427 0.53 -2.69 12.97
C ASN A 427 1.19 -2.28 11.63
N ASN A 428 2.38 -1.68 11.82
CA ASN A 428 3.40 -1.26 10.86
C ASN A 428 3.74 -2.29 9.77
N VAL A 429 3.35 -2.02 8.52
CA VAL A 429 4.15 -2.42 7.36
C VAL A 429 4.88 -1.15 6.89
N GLN A 430 6.19 -1.12 7.09
CA GLN A 430 7.04 0.05 6.92
C GLN A 430 7.19 0.39 5.43
N ASN A 431 6.83 1.60 5.01
CA ASN A 431 7.16 2.08 3.68
C ASN A 431 8.65 2.49 3.65
N PHE A 432 9.54 1.48 3.56
CA PHE A 432 10.99 1.64 3.61
C PHE A 432 11.52 2.63 2.56
N GLU A 433 10.92 2.65 1.36
CA GLU A 433 11.30 3.54 0.25
C GLU A 433 11.09 5.01 0.58
N LYS A 434 10.02 5.34 1.32
CA LYS A 434 9.76 6.70 1.81
C LYS A 434 10.96 7.23 2.60
N PHE A 435 11.51 6.40 3.48
CA PHE A 435 12.68 6.73 4.30
C PHE A 435 14.03 6.48 3.58
N GLY A 436 13.99 6.28 2.26
CA GLY A 436 15.19 6.22 1.43
C GLY A 436 15.78 4.82 1.26
N ALA A 437 15.12 3.75 1.70
CA ALA A 437 15.60 2.42 1.36
C ALA A 437 15.56 2.21 -0.16
N VAL A 438 16.54 1.48 -0.69
CA VAL A 438 16.61 1.08 -2.09
C VAL A 438 16.99 -0.40 -2.18
N MET A 439 16.54 -1.05 -3.24
CA MET A 439 16.91 -2.44 -3.50
C MET A 439 18.44 -2.58 -3.57
N VAL A 440 18.97 -3.55 -2.84
CA VAL A 440 20.39 -3.87 -2.84
C VAL A 440 20.78 -4.41 -4.21
N THR A 441 21.58 -3.63 -4.94
CA THR A 441 22.20 -4.06 -6.19
C THR A 441 23.57 -3.38 -6.32
N PRO A 442 24.54 -3.99 -7.01
CA PRO A 442 25.82 -3.34 -7.27
C PRO A 442 25.64 -1.95 -7.91
N LYS A 443 24.65 -1.82 -8.81
CA LYS A 443 24.32 -0.56 -9.47
C LYS A 443 23.79 0.49 -8.49
N ASN A 444 22.82 0.16 -7.64
CA ASN A 444 22.24 1.12 -6.70
C ASN A 444 23.27 1.54 -5.65
N PHE A 445 24.01 0.59 -5.09
CA PHE A 445 25.05 0.88 -4.11
C PHE A 445 26.16 1.77 -4.71
N TYR A 446 26.63 1.44 -5.92
CA TYR A 446 27.58 2.29 -6.64
C TYR A 446 27.05 3.72 -6.83
N ARG A 447 25.79 3.87 -7.26
CA ARG A 447 25.17 5.17 -7.49
C ARG A 447 24.96 5.97 -6.20
N LEU A 448 24.65 5.33 -5.08
CA LEU A 448 24.58 5.99 -3.77
C LEU A 448 25.93 6.61 -3.40
N MET A 449 27.00 5.83 -3.47
CA MET A 449 28.35 6.31 -3.16
C MET A 449 28.79 7.40 -4.15
N GLN A 450 28.52 7.22 -5.45
CA GLN A 450 28.82 8.21 -6.50
C GLN A 450 28.14 9.55 -6.27
N THR A 451 26.91 9.54 -5.74
CA THR A 451 26.12 10.76 -5.47
C THR A 451 26.33 11.30 -4.07
N GLY A 452 27.30 10.77 -3.31
CA GLY A 452 27.66 11.28 -1.99
C GLY A 452 26.63 10.95 -0.89
N GLN A 453 25.74 9.99 -1.10
CA GLN A 453 24.68 9.64 -0.16
C GLN A 453 25.17 8.60 0.87
N ASN A 454 24.79 8.78 2.14
CA ASN A 454 25.09 7.78 3.18
C ASN A 454 24.28 6.50 2.93
N ALA A 455 24.89 5.34 3.13
CA ALA A 455 24.23 4.05 2.97
C ALA A 455 24.36 3.18 4.22
N LEU A 456 23.37 2.31 4.43
CA LEU A 456 23.39 1.27 5.45
C LEU A 456 23.39 -0.09 4.77
N LEU A 457 24.42 -0.88 5.04
CA LEU A 457 24.64 -2.21 4.47
C LEU A 457 24.76 -3.25 5.59
N PHE A 458 24.12 -4.40 5.36
CA PHE A 458 24.26 -5.59 6.19
C PHE A 458 24.88 -6.70 5.35
N PRO A 459 26.22 -6.91 5.39
CA PRO A 459 26.88 -7.84 4.47
C PRO A 459 26.40 -9.29 4.61
N GLY A 460 26.03 -9.73 5.82
CA GLY A 460 25.48 -11.07 6.03
C GLY A 460 24.03 -11.24 5.55
N GLY A 461 23.30 -10.14 5.30
CA GLY A 461 21.98 -10.15 4.69
C GLY A 461 20.98 -11.07 5.41
N VAL A 462 20.17 -11.78 4.62
CA VAL A 462 19.11 -12.68 5.13
C VAL A 462 19.64 -13.76 6.08
N ARG A 463 20.88 -14.23 5.88
CA ARG A 463 21.48 -15.28 6.72
C ARG A 463 21.67 -14.83 8.18
N GLU A 464 21.96 -13.54 8.38
CA GLU A 464 22.03 -12.94 9.71
C GLU A 464 20.64 -12.57 10.25
N VAL A 465 19.67 -12.24 9.40
CA VAL A 465 18.28 -11.98 9.81
C VAL A 465 17.63 -13.24 10.39
N PHE A 466 17.91 -14.40 9.79
CA PHE A 466 17.35 -15.71 10.14
C PHE A 466 18.40 -16.64 10.75
N HIS A 467 19.34 -16.09 11.53
CA HIS A 467 20.34 -16.90 12.23
C HIS A 467 19.68 -17.89 13.21
N GLY A 468 20.34 -19.02 13.45
CA GLY A 468 19.90 -20.04 14.39
C GLY A 468 20.22 -19.71 15.85
N LYS A 469 19.72 -20.52 16.77
CA LYS A 469 19.77 -20.32 18.23
C LYS A 469 21.18 -20.05 18.78
N ASN A 470 22.19 -20.76 18.28
CA ASN A 470 23.57 -20.67 18.76
C ASN A 470 24.46 -19.77 17.88
N GLU A 471 23.85 -19.01 16.97
CA GLU A 471 24.52 -18.20 15.96
C GLU A 471 24.39 -16.70 16.21
N SER A 472 23.74 -16.32 17.31
CA SER A 472 23.60 -14.93 17.75
C SER A 472 24.97 -14.25 17.80
N TYR A 473 25.04 -13.05 17.23
CA TYR A 473 26.22 -12.18 17.23
C TYR A 473 27.44 -12.76 16.48
N GLN A 474 27.20 -13.61 15.46
CA GLN A 474 28.20 -14.04 14.50
C GLN A 474 28.04 -13.30 13.16
N LEU A 475 29.14 -13.08 12.45
CA LEU A 475 29.14 -12.46 11.12
C LEU A 475 29.09 -13.53 10.03
N PHE A 476 28.03 -13.53 9.22
CA PHE A 476 27.89 -14.45 8.08
C PHE A 476 28.21 -13.75 6.76
N TRP A 477 29.34 -13.04 6.74
CA TRP A 477 29.71 -12.19 5.62
C TRP A 477 30.36 -13.00 4.49
N PRO A 478 30.15 -12.59 3.22
CA PRO A 478 30.78 -13.26 2.08
C PRO A 478 32.29 -12.98 2.03
N GLU A 479 33.08 -13.88 1.46
CA GLU A 479 34.52 -13.65 1.24
C GLU A 479 34.83 -12.46 0.32
N LYS A 480 33.82 -11.99 -0.44
CA LYS A 480 33.96 -10.88 -1.38
C LYS A 480 34.03 -9.54 -0.66
N VAL A 481 35.05 -8.77 -1.02
CA VAL A 481 35.36 -7.45 -0.43
C VAL A 481 34.78 -6.29 -1.24
N ASP A 482 33.78 -6.54 -2.09
CA ASP A 482 33.30 -5.60 -3.10
C ASP A 482 32.72 -4.30 -2.52
N PHE A 483 32.16 -4.36 -1.30
CA PHE A 483 31.67 -3.15 -0.65
C PHE A 483 32.81 -2.22 -0.23
N VAL A 484 33.93 -2.77 0.22
CA VAL A 484 35.15 -2.00 0.54
C VAL A 484 35.72 -1.38 -0.73
N ARG A 485 35.80 -2.15 -1.82
CA ARG A 485 36.26 -1.64 -3.12
C ARG A 485 35.42 -0.47 -3.62
N THR A 486 34.09 -0.58 -3.50
CA THR A 486 33.17 0.48 -3.91
C THR A 486 33.29 1.71 -3.01
N ALA A 487 33.39 1.51 -1.69
CA ALA A 487 33.62 2.61 -0.74
C ALA A 487 34.94 3.34 -1.02
N ALA A 488 36.03 2.61 -1.23
CA ALA A 488 37.36 3.16 -1.57
C ALA A 488 37.34 3.96 -2.87
N ARG A 489 36.64 3.46 -3.90
CA ARG A 489 36.49 4.16 -5.19
C ARG A 489 35.89 5.58 -5.05
N PHE A 490 35.06 5.79 -4.04
CA PHE A 490 34.40 7.08 -3.79
C PHE A 490 34.91 7.79 -2.53
N ASN A 491 36.02 7.32 -1.95
CA ASN A 491 36.57 7.82 -0.69
C ASN A 491 35.52 7.88 0.45
N ALA A 492 34.60 6.91 0.47
CA ALA A 492 33.57 6.84 1.50
C ALA A 492 34.19 6.42 2.84
N THR A 493 33.73 7.01 3.94
CA THR A 493 34.13 6.55 5.28
C THR A 493 33.26 5.36 5.65
N ILE A 494 33.87 4.25 6.05
CA ILE A 494 33.14 3.09 6.55
C ILE A 494 33.03 3.20 8.07
N VAL A 495 31.83 3.07 8.61
CA VAL A 495 31.58 3.02 10.06
C VAL A 495 31.03 1.63 10.39
N PRO A 496 31.84 0.75 11.01
CA PRO A 496 31.36 -0.53 11.50
C PRO A 496 30.34 -0.31 12.63
N VAL A 497 29.25 -1.08 12.67
CA VAL A 497 28.20 -0.95 13.68
C VAL A 497 27.92 -2.32 14.28
N SER A 498 28.21 -2.47 15.57
CA SER A 498 27.94 -3.71 16.31
C SER A 498 26.59 -3.62 17.00
N ALA A 499 25.63 -4.44 16.58
CA ALA A 499 24.30 -4.53 17.18
C ALA A 499 24.16 -5.82 18.03
N VAL A 500 23.65 -5.67 19.26
CA VAL A 500 23.48 -6.77 20.22
C VAL A 500 22.17 -6.59 21.02
N GLY A 501 21.48 -7.70 21.33
CA GLY A 501 20.39 -7.75 22.32
C GLY A 501 19.02 -8.13 21.77
N MET A 502 18.79 -8.06 20.45
CA MET A 502 17.48 -8.39 19.89
C MET A 502 17.14 -9.87 20.01
N ALA A 503 18.11 -10.76 19.76
CA ALA A 503 17.92 -12.21 19.85
C ALA A 503 17.47 -12.64 21.25
N ASP A 504 17.91 -11.91 22.29
CA ASP A 504 17.55 -12.16 23.69
C ASP A 504 16.07 -11.82 24.00
N SER A 505 15.35 -11.20 23.06
CA SER A 505 13.92 -10.90 23.15
C SER A 505 13.04 -12.01 22.56
N PHE A 506 13.64 -13.13 22.17
CA PHE A 506 12.94 -14.26 21.55
C PHE A 506 13.42 -15.59 22.12
N ASN A 507 12.52 -16.56 22.18
CA ASN A 507 12.83 -17.95 22.47
C ASN A 507 12.84 -18.74 21.17
N PHE A 508 13.98 -19.34 20.83
CA PHE A 508 14.09 -20.25 19.69
C PHE A 508 13.35 -21.56 19.96
N LEU A 509 12.39 -21.88 19.10
CA LEU A 509 11.69 -23.16 19.09
C LEU A 509 12.31 -24.13 18.09
N LEU A 510 12.56 -23.66 16.86
CA LEU A 510 13.19 -24.43 15.79
C LEU A 510 14.09 -23.51 14.96
N ASP A 511 15.28 -24.02 14.61
CA ASP A 511 16.16 -23.35 13.64
C ASP A 511 15.64 -23.53 12.20
N SER A 512 16.11 -22.71 11.26
CA SER A 512 15.66 -22.74 9.86
C SER A 512 15.79 -24.12 9.21
N ASP A 513 16.87 -24.84 9.50
CA ASP A 513 17.09 -26.21 8.99
C ASP A 513 16.10 -27.23 9.59
N GLU A 514 15.72 -27.05 10.85
CA GLU A 514 14.72 -27.91 11.51
C GLU A 514 13.32 -27.66 10.93
N VAL A 515 12.98 -26.40 10.63
CA VAL A 515 11.74 -26.03 9.93
C VAL A 515 11.68 -26.69 8.56
N LEU A 516 12.79 -26.72 7.81
CA LEU A 516 12.87 -27.38 6.50
C LEU A 516 12.68 -28.90 6.55
N ASN A 517 12.90 -29.51 7.72
CA ASN A 517 12.77 -30.95 7.94
C ASN A 517 11.40 -31.37 8.52
N LEU A 518 10.50 -30.42 8.78
CA LEU A 518 9.15 -30.73 9.25
C LEU A 518 8.29 -31.44 8.18
N PRO A 519 7.55 -32.50 8.54
CA PRO A 519 6.62 -33.14 7.61
C PRO A 519 5.52 -32.17 7.18
N ILE A 520 5.14 -32.21 5.90
CA ILE A 520 4.10 -31.36 5.25
C ILE A 520 4.49 -29.87 5.12
N ILE A 521 4.98 -29.24 6.18
CA ILE A 521 5.33 -27.80 6.21
C ILE A 521 6.71 -27.54 5.58
N GLY A 522 7.68 -28.44 5.80
CA GLY A 522 9.04 -28.27 5.30
C GLY A 522 9.12 -28.20 3.77
N GLN A 523 8.32 -28.99 3.05
CA GLN A 523 8.29 -28.93 1.58
C GLN A 523 7.73 -27.58 1.08
N ARG A 524 6.67 -27.06 1.71
CA ARG A 524 6.13 -25.73 1.39
C ARG A 524 7.15 -24.62 1.68
N ALA A 525 7.89 -24.72 2.77
CA ALA A 525 8.96 -23.78 3.10
C ALA A 525 10.10 -23.81 2.08
N LYS A 526 10.51 -25.00 1.60
CA LYS A 526 11.50 -25.15 0.51
C LYS A 526 11.03 -24.53 -0.80
N ASP A 527 9.77 -24.80 -1.18
CA ASP A 527 9.21 -24.31 -2.43
C ASP A 527 9.02 -22.78 -2.39
N SER A 528 8.60 -22.23 -1.24
CA SER A 528 8.53 -20.78 -0.99
C SER A 528 9.91 -20.12 -1.09
N ALA A 529 10.92 -20.66 -0.40
CA ALA A 529 12.27 -20.10 -0.38
C ALA A 529 12.95 -20.11 -1.76
N ARG A 530 12.73 -21.15 -2.58
CA ARG A 530 13.26 -21.24 -3.96
C ARG A 530 12.70 -20.18 -4.91
N ASN A 531 11.47 -19.74 -4.66
CA ASN A 531 10.76 -18.76 -5.48
C ASN A 531 11.11 -17.30 -5.12
N VAL A 532 11.88 -17.08 -4.06
CA VAL A 532 12.40 -15.76 -3.71
C VAL A 532 13.59 -15.42 -4.62
N THR A 533 13.58 -14.22 -5.20
CA THR A 533 14.73 -13.70 -5.96
C THR A 533 15.90 -13.44 -5.00
N ALA A 534 17.03 -14.13 -5.21
CA ALA A 534 18.26 -13.85 -4.47
C ALA A 534 18.67 -12.37 -4.60
N ALA A 535 19.04 -11.74 -3.49
CA ALA A 535 19.61 -10.40 -3.49
C ALA A 535 21.06 -10.39 -3.97
N ARG A 536 21.76 -11.52 -3.80
CA ARG A 536 23.13 -11.71 -4.28
C ARG A 536 23.10 -12.19 -5.74
N PHE A 537 23.73 -11.42 -6.63
CA PHE A 537 23.69 -11.64 -8.08
C PHE A 537 24.54 -12.84 -8.57
N ASP A 538 25.32 -13.43 -7.67
CA ASP A 538 26.35 -14.43 -7.88
C ASP A 538 26.08 -15.74 -7.14
N VAL A 539 24.95 -15.83 -6.44
CA VAL A 539 24.56 -16.96 -5.60
C VAL A 539 23.26 -17.53 -6.18
N SER A 540 23.11 -18.85 -6.16
CA SER A 540 21.86 -19.47 -6.61
C SER A 540 20.75 -19.19 -5.58
N ASN A 541 19.48 -19.16 -5.99
CA ASN A 541 18.36 -19.06 -5.03
C ASN A 541 18.39 -20.18 -3.98
N GLU A 542 19.11 -21.29 -4.22
CA GLU A 542 19.24 -22.40 -3.29
C GLU A 542 20.22 -22.12 -2.14
N ASP A 543 21.16 -21.18 -2.29
CA ASP A 543 22.13 -20.83 -1.22
C ASP A 543 21.74 -19.57 -0.43
N GLU A 544 20.69 -18.84 -0.84
CA GLU A 544 20.06 -17.73 -0.09
C GLU A 544 18.64 -18.13 0.37
N LEU A 545 18.55 -19.26 1.08
CA LEU A 545 17.29 -19.80 1.62
C LEU A 545 16.62 -18.81 2.57
N MET A 546 15.53 -18.16 2.11
CA MET A 546 14.64 -17.34 2.93
C MET A 546 13.72 -18.21 3.80
N VAL A 547 14.29 -18.86 4.81
CA VAL A 547 13.52 -19.62 5.80
C VAL A 547 13.77 -19.02 7.17
N ALA A 548 12.71 -18.44 7.74
CA ALA A 548 12.79 -17.88 9.09
C ALA A 548 12.80 -19.01 10.13
N PRO A 549 13.58 -18.88 11.22
CA PRO A 549 13.48 -19.77 12.36
C PRO A 549 12.11 -19.59 13.03
N LEU A 550 11.63 -20.64 13.70
CA LEU A 550 10.42 -20.55 14.51
C LEU A 550 10.79 -20.05 15.90
N VAL A 551 10.32 -18.85 16.24
CA VAL A 551 10.62 -18.21 17.53
C VAL A 551 9.34 -17.69 18.19
N THR A 552 9.31 -17.62 19.52
CA THR A 552 8.24 -16.93 20.27
C THR A 552 8.80 -15.70 20.96
N PRO A 553 8.05 -14.59 21.04
CA PRO A 553 8.50 -13.40 21.74
C PRO A 553 8.65 -13.68 23.25
N SER A 554 9.71 -13.14 23.85
CA SER A 554 9.92 -13.08 25.30
C SER A 554 9.78 -11.62 25.78
N LEU A 555 10.10 -11.34 27.05
CA LEU A 555 10.17 -9.95 27.51
C LEU A 555 11.26 -9.20 26.74
N PRO A 556 11.01 -7.98 26.26
CA PRO A 556 11.94 -7.29 25.39
C PRO A 556 13.24 -6.96 26.14
N SER A 557 14.34 -7.47 25.63
CA SER A 557 15.67 -7.23 26.15
C SER A 557 16.24 -5.92 25.61
N ARG A 558 17.11 -5.28 26.39
CA ARG A 558 17.77 -4.04 25.98
C ARG A 558 18.67 -4.28 24.77
N ASN A 559 18.61 -3.37 23.81
CA ASN A 559 19.47 -3.40 22.62
C ASN A 559 20.66 -2.42 22.78
N TYR A 560 21.80 -2.77 22.20
CA TYR A 560 23.03 -2.01 22.29
C TYR A 560 23.66 -1.87 20.90
N PHE A 561 24.13 -0.67 20.58
CA PHE A 561 24.73 -0.35 19.30
C PHE A 561 26.04 0.41 19.51
N ILE A 562 27.15 -0.16 19.03
CA ILE A 562 28.44 0.52 18.99
C ILE A 562 28.73 0.92 17.55
N PHE A 563 28.77 2.22 17.29
CA PHE A 563 29.43 2.78 16.10
C PHE A 563 30.93 2.72 16.35
N GLY A 564 31.58 1.72 15.74
CA GLY A 564 32.99 1.41 15.89
C GLY A 564 33.89 2.47 15.27
N LYS A 565 35.20 2.25 15.40
CA LYS A 565 36.21 3.16 14.88
C LYS A 565 36.03 3.36 13.35
N PRO A 566 35.90 4.61 12.87
CA PRO A 566 35.75 4.87 11.44
C PRO A 566 36.97 4.39 10.64
N VAL A 567 36.71 3.68 9.54
CA VAL A 567 37.71 3.24 8.56
C VAL A 567 37.69 4.20 7.38
N TYR A 568 38.73 5.03 7.29
CA TYR A 568 38.91 5.97 6.18
C TYR A 568 39.48 5.23 4.98
N THR A 569 38.71 5.13 3.91
CA THR A 569 39.16 4.46 2.67
C THR A 569 40.03 5.34 1.77
N HIS A 570 40.29 6.58 2.20
CA HIS A 570 41.17 7.50 1.47
C HIS A 570 42.58 6.91 1.36
N GLY A 571 43.07 6.72 0.14
CA GLY A 571 44.38 6.14 -0.13
C GLY A 571 44.37 4.61 -0.32
N ILE A 572 43.24 3.93 -0.14
CA ILE A 572 43.09 2.52 -0.53
C ILE A 572 42.80 2.47 -2.04
N ASP A 573 43.67 1.86 -2.84
CA ASP A 573 43.38 1.63 -4.26
C ASP A 573 42.29 0.55 -4.40
N PRO A 574 41.11 0.83 -4.99
CA PRO A 574 40.05 -0.17 -5.18
C PRO A 574 40.44 -1.32 -6.12
N LYS A 575 41.60 -1.26 -6.79
CA LYS A 575 42.18 -2.35 -7.58
C LYS A 575 43.16 -3.21 -6.79
N ASP A 576 43.67 -2.72 -5.65
CA ASP A 576 44.53 -3.48 -4.76
C ASP A 576 43.68 -4.43 -3.92
N LYS A 577 43.80 -5.73 -4.22
CA LYS A 577 43.01 -6.77 -3.56
C LYS A 577 43.42 -6.97 -2.11
N GLU A 578 44.71 -6.84 -1.79
CA GLU A 578 45.22 -7.11 -0.45
C GLU A 578 44.85 -5.99 0.50
N LEU A 579 45.02 -4.72 0.10
CA LEU A 579 44.59 -3.58 0.92
C LEU A 579 43.07 -3.55 1.14
N CYS A 580 42.28 -3.88 0.12
CA CYS A 580 40.82 -3.99 0.28
C CYS A 580 40.44 -5.12 1.23
N LYS A 581 41.18 -6.25 1.19
CA LYS A 581 40.94 -7.39 2.08
C LYS A 581 41.36 -7.10 3.51
N GLU A 582 42.49 -6.42 3.72
CA GLU A 582 42.92 -5.97 5.04
C GLU A 582 41.89 -5.04 5.67
N ALA A 583 41.40 -4.04 4.92
CA ALA A 583 40.36 -3.14 5.41
C ALA A 583 39.04 -3.89 5.72
N TYR A 584 38.67 -4.87 4.89
CA TYR A 584 37.51 -5.72 5.14
C TYR A 584 37.65 -6.52 6.46
N LEU A 585 38.80 -7.16 6.69
CA LEU A 585 39.06 -7.93 7.91
C LEU A 585 39.09 -7.03 9.14
N ASN A 586 39.70 -5.85 9.05
CA ASN A 586 39.72 -4.86 10.13
C ASN A 586 38.31 -4.41 10.53
N ILE A 587 37.40 -4.25 9.56
CA ILE A 587 35.98 -3.95 9.83
C ILE A 587 35.33 -5.11 10.61
N GLN A 588 35.59 -6.37 10.24
CA GLN A 588 35.08 -7.53 10.96
C GLN A 588 35.64 -7.62 12.38
N ASP A 589 36.94 -7.37 12.55
CA ASP A 589 37.62 -7.39 13.84
C ASP A 589 37.06 -6.32 14.78
N GLU A 590 36.85 -5.11 14.29
CA GLU A 590 36.22 -4.02 15.05
C GLU A 590 34.80 -4.39 15.51
N MET A 591 34.03 -5.07 14.66
CA MET A 591 32.68 -5.53 15.01
C MET A 591 32.67 -6.67 16.02
N ASN A 592 33.56 -7.65 15.85
CA ASN A 592 33.74 -8.75 16.81
C ASN A 592 34.20 -8.23 18.18
N LEU A 593 35.08 -7.24 18.20
CA LEU A 593 35.48 -6.53 19.40
C LEU A 593 34.27 -5.85 20.07
N GLY A 594 33.44 -5.14 19.29
CA GLY A 594 32.19 -4.55 19.76
C GLY A 594 31.23 -5.57 20.37
N PHE A 595 31.02 -6.72 19.73
CA PHE A 595 30.20 -7.80 20.29
C PHE A 595 30.74 -8.28 21.62
N HIS A 596 32.04 -8.61 21.69
CA HIS A 596 32.67 -9.12 22.90
C HIS A 596 32.53 -8.14 24.07
N GLN A 597 32.78 -6.85 23.83
CA GLN A 597 32.72 -5.84 24.88
C GLN A 597 31.29 -5.56 25.35
N ILE A 598 30.31 -5.50 24.44
CA ILE A 598 28.90 -5.37 24.85
C ILE A 598 28.45 -6.59 25.65
N LEU A 599 28.74 -7.80 25.16
CA LEU A 599 28.33 -9.04 25.83
C LEU A 599 28.88 -9.14 27.25
N LYS A 600 30.11 -8.64 27.46
CA LYS A 600 30.74 -8.56 28.79
C LYS A 600 30.18 -7.43 29.65
N ALA A 601 30.14 -6.20 29.15
CA ALA A 601 29.72 -5.04 29.95
C ALA A 601 28.24 -5.10 30.34
N ARG A 602 27.38 -5.66 29.49
CA ARG A 602 25.95 -5.82 29.79
C ARG A 602 25.68 -6.82 30.93
N GLU A 603 26.66 -7.60 31.37
CA GLU A 603 26.52 -8.41 32.59
C GLU A 603 26.31 -7.53 33.84
N ALA A 604 26.88 -6.32 33.84
CA ALA A 604 26.68 -5.33 34.89
C ALA A 604 25.41 -4.48 34.72
N ASP A 605 24.70 -4.60 33.59
CA ASP A 605 23.45 -3.87 33.35
C ASP A 605 22.27 -4.55 34.06
N THR A 606 21.90 -4.01 35.22
CA THR A 606 20.75 -4.46 36.02
C THR A 606 19.40 -4.29 35.33
N PHE A 607 19.35 -3.53 34.24
CA PHE A 607 18.16 -3.23 33.44
C PHE A 607 18.25 -3.83 32.03
N LYS A 608 19.16 -4.78 31.78
CA LYS A 608 19.22 -5.47 30.49
C LYS A 608 17.93 -6.22 30.16
N ASP A 609 17.28 -6.79 31.16
CA ASP A 609 16.04 -7.57 31.01
C ASP A 609 14.80 -6.67 31.11
N GLY A 610 13.74 -7.01 30.36
CA GLY A 610 12.56 -6.16 30.23
C GLY A 610 11.81 -5.87 31.54
N GLY A 611 11.69 -6.84 32.46
CA GLY A 611 10.87 -6.69 33.67
C GLY A 611 11.29 -5.51 34.57
N PRO A 612 12.50 -5.55 35.18
CA PRO A 612 12.98 -4.46 36.03
C PRO A 612 13.09 -3.13 35.29
N ARG A 613 13.49 -3.16 34.01
CA ARG A 613 13.65 -1.97 33.18
C ARG A 613 12.33 -1.26 32.91
N LEU A 614 11.33 -1.98 32.41
CA LEU A 614 10.03 -1.39 32.09
C LEU A 614 9.36 -0.83 33.34
N ALA A 615 9.55 -1.46 34.51
CA ALA A 615 9.09 -0.92 35.78
C ALA A 615 9.79 0.40 36.14
N TYR A 616 11.12 0.45 36.06
CA TYR A 616 11.90 1.66 36.34
C TYR A 616 11.54 2.81 35.39
N GLU A 617 11.52 2.55 34.08
CA GLU A 617 11.28 3.58 33.05
C GLU A 617 9.85 4.12 33.16
N LYS A 618 8.87 3.26 33.46
CA LYS A 618 7.48 3.67 33.69
C LYS A 618 7.31 4.53 34.95
N VAL A 619 8.02 4.22 36.03
CA VAL A 619 7.93 4.97 37.29
C VAL A 619 8.67 6.30 37.23
N THR A 620 9.85 6.33 36.60
CA THR A 620 10.72 7.52 36.59
C THR A 620 10.48 8.43 35.39
N GLY A 621 9.85 7.92 34.32
CA GLY A 621 9.72 8.63 33.04
C GLY A 621 11.05 8.87 32.33
N ARG A 622 12.13 8.19 32.74
CA ARG A 622 13.49 8.33 32.21
C ARG A 622 14.00 6.97 31.75
N GLN A 623 14.87 6.97 30.74
CA GLN A 623 15.58 5.77 30.31
C GLN A 623 16.37 5.19 31.50
N ALA A 624 16.25 3.88 31.74
CA ALA A 624 16.96 3.24 32.84
C ALA A 624 18.47 3.29 32.61
N PRO A 625 19.31 3.48 33.65
CA PRO A 625 20.74 3.48 33.49
C PRO A 625 21.24 2.13 32.98
N THR A 626 22.47 2.11 32.47
CA THR A 626 23.19 0.90 32.02
C THR A 626 24.55 0.86 32.72
N PHE A 627 25.47 0.02 32.23
CA PHE A 627 26.86 -0.02 32.69
C PHE A 627 27.61 1.30 32.46
N ARG A 628 28.79 1.47 33.08
CA ARG A 628 29.61 2.66 32.88
C ARG A 628 30.41 2.58 31.58
N ILE A 629 30.64 3.71 30.91
CA ILE A 629 31.32 3.72 29.61
C ILE A 629 32.75 3.16 29.69
N GLU A 630 33.41 3.22 30.84
CA GLU A 630 34.76 2.67 31.05
C GLU A 630 34.81 1.14 31.04
N GLU A 631 33.65 0.47 31.03
CA GLU A 631 33.57 -1.00 30.93
C GLU A 631 33.72 -1.51 29.49
N ILE A 632 33.74 -0.62 28.49
CA ILE A 632 33.81 -0.94 27.06
C ILE A 632 34.91 -0.20 26.29
#